data_AF-A0A9D3ZJ18-F1
#
_entry.id   AF-A0A9D3ZJ18-F1
#
_cell.length_a   1.000
_cell.length_b   1.000
_cell.length_c   1.000
_cell.angle_alpha   90.00
_cell.angle_beta   90.00
_cell.angle_gamma   90.00
#
_symmetry.space_group_name_H-M   'P 1'
#
loop_
_entity.id
_entity.type
_entity.pdbx_description
1 polymer ?
#
loop_
_entity_poly.entity_id
_entity_poly.type
_entity_poly.pdbx_seq_one_letter_code
_entity_poly.pdbx_strand_id
1 'polypeptide(L)'
;MPTNCKIASIRPNFNPGCQRCGAENETLLHAIKDCPSARAILSCSRLDDRLISGNFEQCIDWLEASMRLLDKTALEDFIIFLWNSWNSRNNFTFRGKEEGASMIRDRAFTLSNDFRVHNLSHKPIIPFTPACNNWKKPKKGFVKIHIDAMVSNGRMGYGVITRHEKGFMIGGCRCCKDMEVTSERAELVALDEGMQLAGRLNIQQVLFESDNGSLINRIKRRGMDITIMAKYMHETCRKLEMFALADVKWTPKNSNRLADFICKFF
;
A
#
# COMPACT_ATOMS: atom_id res chain seq x y z
N MET A 1 15.85 -4.64 12.43
CA MET A 1 15.98 -3.60 11.38
C MET A 1 17.45 -3.17 11.30
N PRO A 2 18.00 -2.79 10.13
CA PRO A 2 19.43 -2.47 9.97
C PRO A 2 19.76 -1.06 10.50
N THR A 3 20.12 -0.96 11.79
CA THR A 3 20.64 0.27 12.40
C THR A 3 22.16 0.34 12.27
N ASN A 4 22.75 1.52 12.45
CA ASN A 4 24.19 1.66 12.31
C ASN A 4 24.98 0.84 13.35
N CYS A 5 24.51 0.74 14.61
CA CYS A 5 25.12 -0.18 15.58
C CYS A 5 25.05 -1.65 15.12
N LYS A 6 23.91 -2.08 14.53
CA LYS A 6 23.78 -3.45 14.04
C LYS A 6 24.69 -3.72 12.85
N ILE A 7 24.87 -2.75 11.96
CA ILE A 7 25.79 -2.85 10.83
C ILE A 7 27.24 -2.88 11.33
N ALA A 8 27.61 -2.02 12.30
CA ALA A 8 28.94 -1.99 12.91
C ALA A 8 29.31 -3.32 13.60
N SER A 9 28.34 -4.01 14.21
CA SER A 9 28.55 -5.35 14.78
C SER A 9 28.94 -6.42 13.74
N ILE A 10 28.66 -6.17 12.47
CA ILE A 10 28.97 -7.07 11.34
C ILE A 10 30.17 -6.54 10.53
N ARG A 11 30.37 -5.22 10.50
CA ARG A 11 31.41 -4.53 9.71
C ARG A 11 32.30 -3.68 10.64
N PRO A 12 33.53 -4.14 10.96
CA PRO A 12 34.39 -3.53 11.98
C PRO A 12 34.74 -2.04 11.77
N ASN A 13 34.73 -1.56 10.52
CA ASN A 13 35.08 -0.17 10.18
C ASN A 13 33.86 0.72 9.90
N PHE A 14 32.65 0.26 10.24
CA PHE A 14 31.44 1.04 10.02
C PHE A 14 31.13 1.91 11.24
N ASN A 15 30.88 3.20 11.02
CA ASN A 15 30.55 4.14 12.09
C ASN A 15 29.16 3.81 12.69
N PRO A 16 29.06 3.49 13.99
CA PRO A 16 27.78 3.18 14.65
C PRO A 16 26.90 4.42 14.88
N GLY A 17 27.41 5.63 14.68
CA GLY A 17 26.74 6.88 15.00
C GLY A 17 25.53 7.20 14.14
N CYS A 18 24.63 8.00 14.69
CA CYS A 18 23.42 8.49 14.02
C CYS A 18 23.75 9.67 13.11
N GLN A 19 23.55 9.50 11.81
CA GLN A 19 23.84 10.54 10.82
C GLN A 19 22.89 11.75 10.90
N ARG A 20 21.76 11.61 11.58
CA ARG A 20 20.74 12.67 11.70
C ARG A 20 21.04 13.67 12.80
N CYS A 21 21.44 13.18 13.97
CA CYS A 21 21.63 14.00 15.16
C CYS A 21 23.06 13.98 15.70
N GLY A 22 23.95 13.20 15.09
CA GLY A 22 25.35 13.09 15.52
C GLY A 22 25.59 12.23 16.76
N ALA A 23 24.58 11.53 17.29
CA ALA A 23 24.76 10.64 18.43
C ALA A 23 25.79 9.53 18.12
N GLU A 24 26.59 9.14 19.10
CA GLU A 24 27.66 8.15 18.93
C GLU A 24 27.17 6.75 18.56
N ASN A 25 25.95 6.39 19.00
CA ASN A 25 25.36 5.08 18.78
C ASN A 25 23.91 5.19 18.31
N GLU A 26 23.64 4.75 17.09
CA GLU A 26 22.29 4.57 16.56
C GLU A 26 21.78 3.15 16.86
N THR A 27 21.23 2.96 18.06
CA THR A 27 20.48 1.76 18.43
C THR A 27 19.11 1.74 17.75
N LEU A 28 18.38 0.62 17.81
CA LEU A 28 17.02 0.56 17.29
C LEU A 28 16.10 1.52 18.03
N LEU A 29 16.18 1.55 19.36
CA LEU A 29 15.41 2.46 20.20
C LEU A 29 15.74 3.92 19.85
N HIS A 30 17.02 4.25 19.67
CA HIS A 30 17.42 5.58 19.23
C HIS A 30 16.82 5.94 17.87
N ALA A 31 16.94 5.05 16.88
CA ALA A 31 16.51 5.33 15.51
C ALA A 31 15.01 5.64 15.39
N ILE A 32 14.17 5.04 16.24
CA ILE A 32 12.70 5.16 16.15
C ILE A 32 12.06 6.01 17.26
N LYS A 33 12.77 6.30 18.36
CA LYS A 33 12.24 7.02 19.52
C LYS A 33 13.13 8.18 19.99
N ASP A 34 14.41 7.91 20.30
CA ASP A 34 15.24 8.89 21.02
C ASP A 34 15.98 9.89 20.12
N CYS A 35 16.15 9.57 18.84
CA CYS A 35 16.65 10.53 17.86
C CYS A 35 15.74 11.76 17.83
N PRO A 36 16.26 13.00 17.92
CA PRO A 36 15.45 14.22 17.86
C PRO A 36 14.49 14.27 16.67
N SER A 37 14.93 13.83 15.48
CA SER A 37 14.05 13.74 14.30
C SER A 37 12.92 12.72 14.50
N ALA A 38 13.20 11.56 15.10
CA ALA A 38 12.18 10.55 15.38
C ALA A 38 11.20 11.03 16.47
N ARG A 39 11.72 11.67 17.52
CA ARG A 39 10.93 12.25 18.60
C ARG A 39 9.98 13.32 18.10
N ALA A 40 10.42 14.21 17.20
CA ALA A 40 9.56 15.21 16.58
C ALA A 40 8.37 14.60 15.81
N ILE A 41 8.58 13.45 15.16
CA ILE A 41 7.51 12.70 14.48
C ILE A 41 6.56 12.06 15.51
N LEU A 42 7.08 11.47 16.58
CA LEU A 42 6.27 10.84 17.64
C LEU A 42 5.46 11.87 18.45
N SER A 43 6.00 13.06 18.71
CA SER A 43 5.25 14.14 19.35
C SER A 43 4.01 14.57 18.54
N CYS A 44 3.96 14.22 17.25
CA CYS A 44 2.80 14.46 16.41
C CYS A 44 1.76 13.33 16.44
N SER A 45 2.04 12.17 17.03
CA SER A 45 1.21 10.95 16.92
C SER A 45 0.18 10.77 18.03
N ARG A 46 -0.10 11.81 18.82
CA ARG A 46 -1.04 11.79 19.97
C ARG A 46 -0.73 10.71 21.03
N LEU A 47 0.50 10.23 21.07
CA LEU A 47 0.93 9.30 22.11
C LEU A 47 1.00 10.01 23.46
N ASP A 48 0.84 9.24 24.52
CA ASP A 48 1.11 9.69 25.87
C ASP A 48 2.58 10.12 26.00
N ASP A 49 2.82 11.32 26.51
CA ASP A 49 4.18 11.88 26.66
C ASP A 49 5.09 10.97 27.50
N ARG A 50 4.53 10.14 28.39
CA ARG A 50 5.29 9.14 29.17
C ARG A 50 5.97 8.11 28.27
N LEU A 51 5.36 7.75 27.13
CA LEU A 51 5.95 6.83 26.16
C LEU A 51 7.04 7.49 25.33
N ILE A 52 6.97 8.80 25.10
CA ILE A 52 7.97 9.53 24.32
C ILE A 52 9.19 9.89 25.18
N SER A 53 8.93 10.38 26.40
CA SER A 53 9.94 10.89 27.32
C SER A 53 10.49 9.84 28.27
N GLY A 54 9.83 8.69 28.40
CA GLY A 54 10.28 7.59 29.26
C GLY A 54 11.63 7.04 28.82
N ASN A 55 12.44 6.66 29.80
CA ASN A 55 13.72 5.99 29.56
C ASN A 55 13.50 4.49 29.52
N PHE A 56 13.97 3.86 28.44
CA PHE A 56 13.92 2.42 28.24
C PHE A 56 15.31 1.96 27.81
N GLU A 57 15.72 0.79 28.30
CA GLU A 57 17.01 0.22 27.91
C GLU A 57 16.91 -0.50 26.56
N GLN A 58 15.81 -1.23 26.34
CA GLN A 58 15.59 -1.96 25.11
C GLN A 58 14.34 -1.49 24.37
N CYS A 59 14.40 -1.60 23.04
CA CYS A 59 13.26 -1.31 22.17
C CYS A 59 12.05 -2.18 22.47
N ILE A 60 12.27 -3.43 22.90
CA ILE A 60 11.18 -4.36 23.19
C ILE A 60 10.38 -3.92 24.43
N ASP A 61 11.06 -3.47 25.49
CA ASP A 61 10.43 -3.00 26.72
C ASP A 61 9.53 -1.78 26.44
N TRP A 62 10.01 -0.87 25.59
CA TRP A 62 9.23 0.28 25.14
C TRP A 62 7.99 -0.10 24.33
N LEU A 63 8.12 -1.07 23.42
CA LEU A 63 6.99 -1.57 22.63
C LEU A 63 5.96 -2.27 23.53
N GLU A 64 6.40 -3.08 24.48
CA GLU A 64 5.51 -3.74 25.44
C GLU A 64 4.77 -2.73 26.32
N ALA A 65 5.46 -1.70 26.82
CA ALA A 65 4.83 -0.62 27.58
C ALA A 65 3.77 0.10 26.74
N SER A 66 4.09 0.36 25.47
CA SER A 66 3.15 0.97 24.52
C SER A 66 1.91 0.10 24.29
N MET A 67 2.09 -1.22 24.12
CA MET A 67 0.98 -2.17 23.93
C MET A 67 0.07 -2.32 25.16
N ARG A 68 0.59 -2.08 26.37
CA ARG A 68 -0.21 -2.11 27.61
C ARG A 68 -1.01 -0.83 27.83
N LEU A 69 -0.51 0.30 27.33
CA LEU A 69 -1.12 1.61 27.53
C LEU A 69 -2.10 2.00 26.43
N LEU A 70 -1.83 1.61 25.19
CA LEU A 70 -2.63 2.00 24.03
C LEU A 70 -3.79 1.03 23.81
N ASP A 71 -4.96 1.56 23.50
CA ASP A 71 -6.04 0.74 22.97
C ASP A 71 -5.69 0.21 21.56
N LYS A 72 -6.49 -0.72 21.04
CA LYS A 72 -6.24 -1.33 19.73
C LYS A 72 -6.08 -0.31 18.60
N THR A 73 -6.92 0.73 18.58
CA THR A 73 -6.91 1.73 17.51
C THR A 73 -5.67 2.60 17.60
N ALA A 74 -5.34 3.06 18.81
CA ALA A 74 -4.16 3.85 19.09
C ALA A 74 -2.87 3.06 18.85
N LEU A 75 -2.87 1.75 19.12
CA LEU A 75 -1.76 0.85 18.82
C LEU A 75 -1.55 0.67 17.32
N GLU A 76 -2.61 0.53 16.53
CA GLU A 76 -2.52 0.47 15.07
C GLU A 76 -1.95 1.76 14.49
N ASP A 77 -2.47 2.92 14.93
CA ASP A 77 -1.93 4.24 14.58
C ASP A 77 -0.43 4.29 14.94
N PHE A 78 -0.07 3.89 16.16
CA PHE A 78 1.31 3.87 16.63
C PHE A 78 2.25 3.06 15.73
N ILE A 79 1.88 1.85 15.35
CA ILE A 79 2.70 1.00 14.45
C ILE A 79 2.91 1.68 13.08
N ILE A 80 1.87 2.31 12.54
CA ILE A 80 1.97 3.05 11.26
C ILE A 80 2.92 4.25 11.38
N PHE A 81 2.89 4.95 12.51
CA PHE A 81 3.83 6.03 12.81
C PHE A 81 5.27 5.53 12.91
N LEU A 82 5.53 4.42 13.61
CA LEU A 82 6.87 3.82 13.69
C LEU A 82 7.42 3.45 12.31
N TRP A 83 6.58 2.86 11.46
CA TRP A 83 6.96 2.49 10.10
C TRP A 83 7.32 3.71 9.25
N ASN A 84 6.53 4.79 9.35
CA ASN A 84 6.81 6.04 8.65
C ASN A 84 8.07 6.74 9.16
N SER A 85 8.31 6.72 10.47
CA SER A 85 9.53 7.24 11.09
C SER A 85 10.78 6.48 10.60
N TRP A 86 10.71 5.14 10.58
CA TRP A 86 11.77 4.28 10.05
C TRP A 86 12.05 4.55 8.56
N ASN A 87 11.00 4.68 7.73
CA ASN A 87 11.16 4.99 6.31
C ASN A 87 11.77 6.37 6.07
N SER A 88 11.37 7.37 6.85
CA SER A 88 12.00 8.70 6.83
C SER A 88 13.50 8.55 7.10
N ARG A 89 13.90 7.82 8.15
CA ARG A 89 15.31 7.55 8.46
C ARG A 89 16.05 6.92 7.29
N ASN A 90 15.48 5.90 6.65
CA ASN A 90 16.13 5.24 5.52
C ASN A 90 16.25 6.18 4.31
N ASN A 91 15.25 7.01 4.03
CA ASN A 91 15.34 8.00 2.96
C ASN A 91 16.47 9.00 3.21
N PHE A 92 16.66 9.44 4.45
CA PHE A 92 17.79 10.29 4.79
C PHE A 92 19.13 9.55 4.61
N THR A 93 19.29 8.39 5.23
CA THR A 93 20.56 7.62 5.19
C THR A 93 20.97 7.21 3.77
N PHE A 94 20.03 6.78 2.92
CA PHE A 94 20.36 6.24 1.60
C PHE A 94 20.20 7.26 0.45
N ARG A 95 19.42 8.33 0.65
CA ARG A 95 19.10 9.30 -0.41
C ARG A 95 19.39 10.75 -0.04
N GLY A 96 19.85 11.03 1.19
CA GLY A 96 20.06 12.38 1.69
C GLY A 96 18.79 13.22 1.81
N LYS A 97 17.61 12.60 1.70
CA LYS A 97 16.32 13.31 1.69
C LYS A 97 15.73 13.35 3.09
N GLU A 98 15.69 14.54 3.70
CA GLU A 98 14.97 14.79 4.95
C GLU A 98 13.55 15.30 4.66
N GLU A 99 12.56 14.74 5.35
CA GLU A 99 11.15 15.13 5.23
C GLU A 99 10.71 15.79 6.55
N GLY A 100 9.90 16.85 6.47
CA GLY A 100 9.37 17.52 7.66
C GLY A 100 8.43 16.60 8.46
N ALA A 101 8.49 16.68 9.79
CA ALA A 101 7.70 15.85 10.69
C ALA A 101 6.18 15.95 10.43
N SER A 102 5.68 17.14 10.05
CA SER A 102 4.29 17.36 9.67
C SER A 102 3.87 16.56 8.42
N MET A 103 4.72 16.52 7.39
CA MET A 103 4.43 15.76 6.16
C MET A 103 4.43 14.26 6.42
N ILE A 104 5.34 13.78 7.26
CA ILE A 104 5.39 12.37 7.70
C ILE A 104 4.14 12.02 8.50
N ARG A 105 3.72 12.91 9.40
CA ARG A 105 2.48 12.79 10.18
C ARG A 105 1.26 12.70 9.27
N ASP A 106 1.12 13.61 8.32
CA ASP A 106 -0.04 13.63 7.42
C ASP A 106 -0.09 12.33 6.59
N ARG A 107 1.06 11.86 6.08
CA ARG A 107 1.17 10.55 5.42
C ARG A 107 0.76 9.40 6.34
N ALA A 108 1.20 9.39 7.60
CA ALA A 108 0.84 8.35 8.57
C ALA A 108 -0.67 8.36 8.88
N PHE A 109 -1.28 9.54 9.05
CA PHE A 109 -2.73 9.66 9.26
C PHE A 109 -3.53 9.21 8.04
N THR A 110 -3.14 9.60 6.83
CA THR A 110 -3.79 9.13 5.60
C THR A 110 -3.73 7.61 5.51
N LEU A 111 -2.55 7.01 5.70
CA LEU A 111 -2.39 5.56 5.66
C LEU A 111 -3.21 4.83 6.73
N SER A 112 -3.30 5.39 7.94
CA SER A 112 -4.11 4.80 9.00
C SER A 112 -5.61 4.95 8.76
N ASN A 113 -6.04 6.11 8.25
CA ASN A 113 -7.42 6.32 7.87
C ASN A 113 -7.82 5.36 6.74
N ASP A 114 -6.99 5.24 5.70
CA ASP A 114 -7.19 4.29 4.62
C ASP A 114 -7.24 2.86 5.20
N PHE A 115 -6.26 2.46 6.02
CA PHE A 115 -6.25 1.15 6.65
C PHE A 115 -7.54 0.88 7.44
N ARG A 116 -8.06 1.83 8.24
CA ARG A 116 -9.30 1.69 9.01
C ARG A 116 -10.55 1.63 8.13
N VAL A 117 -10.66 2.54 7.16
CA VAL A 117 -11.75 2.58 6.19
C VAL A 117 -11.82 1.26 5.41
N HIS A 118 -10.66 0.68 5.09
CA HIS A 118 -10.56 -0.55 4.32
C HIS A 118 -10.66 -1.83 5.15
N ASN A 119 -10.22 -1.84 6.41
CA ASN A 119 -10.11 -3.06 7.22
C ASN A 119 -11.02 -3.12 8.47
N LEU A 120 -11.46 -2.00 9.05
CA LEU A 120 -12.15 -1.98 10.34
C LEU A 120 -13.58 -1.44 10.30
N SER A 121 -13.90 -0.49 9.43
CA SER A 121 -15.25 0.10 9.42
C SER A 121 -16.33 -0.81 8.83
N HIS A 122 -15.94 -1.96 8.28
CA HIS A 122 -16.86 -2.94 7.73
C HIS A 122 -16.16 -4.30 7.62
N LYS A 123 -16.85 -5.40 7.97
CA LYS A 123 -16.37 -6.74 7.61
C LYS A 123 -15.97 -6.74 6.12
N PRO A 124 -14.72 -7.10 5.75
CA PRO A 124 -14.42 -7.32 4.36
C PRO A 124 -15.41 -8.36 3.85
N ILE A 125 -16.15 -8.00 2.80
CA ILE A 125 -17.11 -8.93 2.15
C ILE A 125 -16.35 -10.13 1.59
N ILE A 126 -15.03 -9.99 1.41
CA ILE A 126 -14.11 -11.04 0.99
C ILE A 126 -13.62 -11.76 2.25
N PRO A 127 -13.99 -13.03 2.46
CA PRO A 127 -13.34 -13.85 3.46
C PRO A 127 -11.85 -13.93 3.11
N PHE A 128 -10.98 -13.55 4.04
CA PHE A 128 -9.55 -13.85 3.93
C PHE A 128 -9.39 -15.36 4.07
N THR A 129 -9.61 -16.08 2.97
CA THR A 129 -9.23 -17.48 2.84
C THR A 129 -7.78 -17.49 2.39
N PRO A 130 -6.88 -18.23 3.08
CA PRO A 130 -5.54 -18.50 2.56
C PRO A 130 -5.70 -19.38 1.31
N ALA A 131 -6.02 -18.75 0.18
CA ALA A 131 -6.20 -19.43 -1.09
C ALA A 131 -4.83 -19.74 -1.68
N CYS A 132 -4.64 -21.02 -2.02
CA CYS A 132 -3.48 -21.61 -2.69
C CYS A 132 -2.81 -20.64 -3.70
N ASN A 133 -1.49 -20.47 -3.54
CA ASN A 133 -0.59 -19.44 -4.09
C ASN A 133 -0.47 -19.35 -5.62
N ASN A 134 -1.31 -20.02 -6.40
CA ASN A 134 -1.18 -20.09 -7.85
C ASN A 134 -2.40 -19.51 -8.58
N TRP A 135 -2.11 -18.77 -9.65
CA TRP A 135 -3.13 -18.30 -10.58
C TRP A 135 -4.00 -19.44 -11.08
N LYS A 136 -5.33 -19.25 -11.05
CA LYS A 136 -6.30 -20.22 -11.55
C LYS A 136 -6.87 -19.76 -12.89
N LYS A 137 -6.99 -20.71 -13.82
CA LYS A 137 -7.66 -20.51 -15.12
C LYS A 137 -9.11 -20.02 -14.92
N PRO A 138 -9.63 -19.18 -15.84
CA PRO A 138 -11.04 -18.81 -15.79
C PRO A 138 -11.95 -20.02 -16.03
N LYS A 139 -13.22 -19.92 -15.61
CA LYS A 139 -14.24 -20.91 -15.98
C LYS A 139 -14.44 -20.91 -17.51
N LYS A 140 -14.92 -22.03 -18.06
CA LYS A 140 -15.27 -22.12 -19.48
C LYS A 140 -16.22 -20.98 -19.87
N GLY A 141 -15.94 -20.34 -21.00
CA GLY A 141 -16.70 -19.18 -21.49
C GLY A 141 -16.34 -17.83 -20.85
N PHE A 142 -15.49 -17.80 -19.82
CA PHE A 142 -15.01 -16.55 -19.22
C PHE A 142 -13.61 -16.19 -19.69
N VAL A 143 -13.39 -14.89 -19.84
CA VAL A 143 -12.06 -14.29 -19.96
C VAL A 143 -11.70 -13.63 -18.62
N LYS A 144 -10.45 -13.79 -18.20
CA LYS A 144 -9.94 -13.14 -17.00
C LYS A 144 -8.99 -12.01 -17.38
N ILE A 145 -9.21 -10.83 -16.82
CA ILE A 145 -8.38 -9.65 -17.03
C ILE A 145 -7.76 -9.26 -15.71
N HIS A 146 -6.44 -9.30 -15.67
CA HIS A 146 -5.65 -8.84 -14.55
C HIS A 146 -5.28 -7.38 -14.76
N ILE A 147 -5.44 -6.58 -13.71
CA ILE A 147 -5.10 -5.16 -13.72
C ILE A 147 -4.17 -4.87 -12.55
N ASP A 148 -3.26 -3.92 -12.74
CA ASP A 148 -2.36 -3.41 -11.71
C ASP A 148 -1.92 -2.00 -12.10
N ALA A 149 -1.67 -1.15 -11.10
CA ALA A 149 -1.10 0.17 -11.31
C ALA A 149 -0.03 0.53 -10.27
N MET A 150 0.93 1.33 -10.70
CA MET A 150 1.97 1.88 -9.86
C MET A 150 2.00 3.41 -10.00
N VAL A 151 2.21 4.09 -8.88
CA VAL A 151 2.44 5.54 -8.85
C VAL A 151 3.85 5.80 -8.34
N SER A 152 4.60 6.64 -9.05
CA SER A 152 5.95 7.04 -8.65
C SER A 152 6.32 8.39 -9.27
N ASN A 153 6.90 9.29 -8.47
CA ASN A 153 7.46 10.57 -8.93
C ASN A 153 6.49 11.40 -9.80
N GLY A 154 5.24 11.58 -9.35
CA GLY A 154 4.22 12.34 -10.08
C GLY A 154 3.70 11.67 -11.37
N ARG A 155 4.12 10.44 -11.64
CA ARG A 155 3.69 9.64 -12.79
C ARG A 155 2.94 8.40 -12.33
N MET A 156 2.06 7.90 -13.18
CA MET A 156 1.42 6.61 -13.00
C MET A 156 1.69 5.68 -14.17
N GLY A 157 1.98 4.42 -13.87
CA GLY A 157 2.02 3.31 -14.82
C GLY A 157 0.88 2.35 -14.53
N TYR A 158 0.33 1.73 -15.58
CA TYR A 158 -0.60 0.62 -15.43
C TYR A 158 -0.29 -0.53 -16.37
N GLY A 159 -0.70 -1.74 -15.96
CA GLY A 159 -0.60 -2.96 -16.73
C GLY A 159 -1.91 -3.73 -16.73
N VAL A 160 -2.32 -4.19 -17.89
CA VAL A 160 -3.51 -5.02 -18.10
C VAL A 160 -3.12 -6.28 -18.86
N ILE A 161 -3.54 -7.43 -18.36
CA ILE A 161 -3.28 -8.74 -18.99
C ILE A 161 -4.58 -9.51 -19.14
N THR A 162 -4.90 -9.91 -20.36
CA THR A 162 -6.13 -10.62 -20.71
C THR A 162 -5.83 -12.08 -21.06
N ARG A 163 -6.49 -13.02 -20.37
CA ARG A 163 -6.31 -14.47 -20.57
C ARG A 163 -7.63 -15.19 -20.79
N HIS A 164 -7.68 -16.03 -21.84
CA HIS A 164 -8.85 -16.85 -22.16
C HIS A 164 -8.96 -18.10 -21.26
N GLU A 165 -10.05 -18.86 -21.39
CA GLU A 165 -10.39 -20.04 -20.57
C GLU A 165 -9.28 -21.12 -20.53
N LYS A 166 -8.52 -21.29 -21.62
CA LYS A 166 -7.41 -22.24 -21.70
C LYS A 166 -6.16 -21.77 -20.95
N GLY A 167 -6.14 -20.49 -20.58
CA GLY A 167 -5.07 -19.77 -19.90
C GLY A 167 -4.07 -19.07 -20.81
N PHE A 168 -4.29 -19.11 -22.12
CA PHE A 168 -3.49 -18.34 -23.08
C PHE A 168 -3.79 -16.85 -22.94
N MET A 169 -2.72 -16.05 -23.04
CA MET A 169 -2.86 -14.60 -23.18
C MET A 169 -3.42 -14.28 -24.55
N ILE A 170 -4.50 -13.51 -24.58
CA ILE A 170 -5.17 -13.08 -25.82
C ILE A 170 -5.09 -11.56 -26.00
N GLY A 171 -4.47 -10.86 -25.06
CA GLY A 171 -4.22 -9.44 -25.15
C GLY A 171 -3.61 -8.88 -23.87
N GLY A 172 -3.19 -7.64 -23.96
CA GLY A 172 -2.73 -6.85 -22.83
C GLY A 172 -2.43 -5.43 -23.28
N CYS A 173 -2.38 -4.51 -22.34
CA CYS A 173 -1.91 -3.16 -22.60
C CYS A 173 -1.12 -2.65 -21.40
N ARG A 174 -0.27 -1.66 -21.68
CA ARG A 174 0.42 -0.88 -20.66
C ARG A 174 0.46 0.56 -21.09
N CYS A 175 0.53 1.47 -20.13
CA CYS A 175 0.81 2.87 -20.41
C CYS A 175 1.45 3.53 -19.20
N CYS A 176 2.11 4.66 -19.46
CA CYS A 176 2.53 5.62 -18.45
C CYS A 176 1.83 6.94 -18.74
N LYS A 177 1.33 7.59 -17.69
CA LYS A 177 0.73 8.92 -17.76
C LYS A 177 1.45 9.83 -16.78
N ASP A 178 1.80 11.04 -17.23
CA ASP A 178 2.28 12.12 -16.37
C ASP A 178 1.10 12.69 -15.59
N MET A 179 0.67 11.92 -14.61
CA MET A 179 -0.53 12.17 -13.83
C MET A 179 -0.26 11.80 -12.38
N GLU A 180 -0.34 12.81 -11.52
CA GLU A 180 -0.23 12.62 -10.07
C GLU A 180 -1.59 12.21 -9.51
N VAL A 181 -1.68 10.96 -9.07
CA VAL A 181 -2.90 10.35 -8.53
C VAL A 181 -2.59 9.46 -7.35
N THR A 182 -3.61 9.16 -6.54
CA THR A 182 -3.49 8.13 -5.50
C THR A 182 -3.36 6.74 -6.13
N SER A 183 -2.78 5.80 -5.37
CA SER A 183 -2.68 4.38 -5.79
C SER A 183 -4.05 3.80 -6.17
N GLU A 184 -5.09 4.09 -5.40
CA GLU A 184 -6.46 3.65 -5.73
C GLU A 184 -6.99 4.22 -7.05
N ARG A 185 -6.72 5.50 -7.32
CA ARG A 185 -7.16 6.13 -8.57
C ARG A 185 -6.38 5.59 -9.77
N ALA A 186 -5.10 5.27 -9.59
CA ALA A 186 -4.29 4.60 -10.60
C ALA A 186 -4.85 3.21 -10.94
N GLU A 187 -5.21 2.42 -9.93
CA GLU A 187 -5.86 1.10 -10.08
C GLU A 187 -7.22 1.20 -10.77
N LEU A 188 -8.02 2.22 -10.44
CA LEU A 188 -9.30 2.46 -11.10
C LEU A 188 -9.11 2.80 -12.59
N VAL A 189 -8.07 3.58 -12.93
CA VAL A 189 -7.71 3.84 -14.33
C VAL A 189 -7.28 2.55 -15.02
N ALA A 190 -6.50 1.68 -14.37
CA ALA A 190 -6.14 0.36 -14.93
C ALA A 190 -7.37 -0.52 -15.19
N LEU A 191 -8.37 -0.48 -14.28
CA LEU A 191 -9.65 -1.16 -14.46
C LEU A 191 -10.39 -0.63 -15.69
N ASP A 192 -10.48 0.70 -15.85
CA ASP A 192 -11.13 1.32 -17.00
C ASP A 192 -10.48 0.91 -18.33
N GLU A 193 -9.16 0.92 -18.38
CA GLU A 193 -8.37 0.50 -19.54
C GLU A 193 -8.54 -1.00 -19.83
N GLY A 194 -8.70 -1.81 -18.78
CA GLY A 194 -9.09 -3.21 -18.88
C GLY A 194 -10.45 -3.40 -19.52
N MET A 195 -11.46 -2.61 -19.13
CA MET A 195 -12.79 -2.64 -19.74
C MET A 195 -12.74 -2.20 -21.21
N GLN A 196 -11.99 -1.16 -21.53
CA GLN A 196 -11.82 -0.72 -22.91
C GLN A 196 -11.14 -1.79 -23.77
N LEU A 197 -10.12 -2.47 -23.23
CA LEU A 197 -9.47 -3.59 -23.91
C LEU A 197 -10.44 -4.76 -24.13
N ALA A 198 -11.26 -5.09 -23.13
CA ALA A 198 -12.27 -6.13 -23.25
C ALA A 198 -13.29 -5.83 -24.35
N GLY A 199 -13.75 -4.57 -24.44
CA GLY A 199 -14.64 -4.11 -25.51
C GLY A 199 -14.01 -4.24 -26.89
N ARG A 200 -12.74 -3.82 -27.06
CA ARG A 200 -12.00 -3.98 -28.33
C ARG A 200 -11.84 -5.44 -28.76
N LEU A 201 -11.75 -6.36 -27.80
CA LEU A 201 -11.65 -7.80 -28.04
C LEU A 201 -13.02 -8.49 -28.15
N ASN A 202 -14.13 -7.74 -28.15
CA ASN A 202 -15.50 -8.25 -28.16
C ASN A 202 -15.78 -9.30 -27.07
N ILE A 203 -15.15 -9.15 -25.90
CA ILE A 203 -15.34 -10.05 -24.76
C ILE A 203 -16.63 -9.65 -24.04
N GLN A 204 -17.53 -10.61 -23.83
CA GLN A 204 -18.84 -10.38 -23.19
C GLN A 204 -18.94 -10.97 -21.77
N GLN A 205 -18.15 -12.00 -21.47
CA GLN A 205 -18.12 -12.65 -20.16
C GLN A 205 -16.71 -12.51 -19.56
N VAL A 206 -16.57 -11.58 -18.63
CA VAL A 206 -15.26 -11.12 -18.13
C VAL A 206 -15.18 -11.11 -16.61
N LEU A 207 -14.02 -11.49 -16.10
CA LEU A 207 -13.67 -11.36 -14.69
C LEU A 207 -12.43 -10.48 -14.56
N PHE A 208 -12.60 -9.29 -14.01
CA PHE A 208 -11.49 -8.39 -13.68
C PHE A 208 -10.91 -8.78 -12.33
N GLU A 209 -9.58 -8.87 -12.23
CA GLU A 209 -8.86 -9.18 -10.99
C GLU A 209 -7.81 -8.10 -10.69
N SER A 210 -7.86 -7.54 -9.47
CA SER A 210 -6.85 -6.61 -8.92
C SER A 210 -6.35 -7.15 -7.59
N ASP A 211 -5.08 -6.88 -7.26
CA ASP A 211 -4.52 -7.19 -5.94
C ASP A 211 -4.76 -6.08 -4.90
N ASN A 212 -5.30 -4.94 -5.33
CA ASN A 212 -5.66 -3.82 -4.48
C ASN A 212 -7.00 -4.08 -3.76
N GLY A 213 -6.92 -4.58 -2.53
CA GLY A 213 -8.10 -4.85 -1.69
C GLY A 213 -8.95 -3.61 -1.38
N SER A 214 -8.34 -2.42 -1.32
CA SER A 214 -9.07 -1.16 -1.12
C SER A 214 -10.03 -0.90 -2.29
N LEU A 215 -9.53 -0.95 -3.53
CA LEU A 215 -10.33 -0.76 -4.74
C LEU A 215 -11.54 -1.70 -4.74
N ILE A 216 -11.30 -3.00 -4.52
CA ILE A 216 -12.36 -4.03 -4.57
C ILE A 216 -13.41 -3.79 -3.48
N ASN A 217 -12.99 -3.45 -2.26
CA ASN A 217 -13.92 -3.14 -1.17
C ASN A 217 -14.78 -1.92 -1.50
N ARG A 218 -14.18 -0.90 -2.13
CA ARG A 218 -14.87 0.33 -2.52
C ARG A 218 -15.87 0.11 -3.65
N ILE A 219 -15.52 -0.67 -4.68
CA ILE A 219 -16.45 -1.09 -5.76
C ILE A 219 -17.67 -1.82 -5.18
N LYS A 220 -17.46 -2.68 -4.18
CA LYS A 220 -18.55 -3.43 -3.52
C LYS A 220 -19.45 -2.55 -2.65
N ARG A 221 -18.99 -1.37 -2.23
CA ARG A 221 -19.72 -0.42 -1.37
C ARG A 221 -20.08 0.89 -2.06
N ARG A 222 -20.07 0.90 -3.40
CA ARG A 222 -20.27 2.09 -4.25
C ARG A 222 -21.56 2.89 -4.04
N GLY A 223 -22.51 2.41 -3.22
CA GLY A 223 -23.73 3.13 -2.84
C GLY A 223 -23.63 3.96 -1.55
N MET A 224 -22.51 3.90 -0.82
CA MET A 224 -22.34 4.56 0.49
C MET A 224 -21.23 5.62 0.51
N ASP A 225 -20.57 5.86 -0.62
CA ASP A 225 -19.41 6.75 -0.73
C ASP A 225 -19.79 8.04 -1.47
N ILE A 226 -19.53 9.20 -0.87
CA ILE A 226 -19.84 10.53 -1.41
C ILE A 226 -18.59 11.33 -1.81
N THR A 227 -17.41 10.70 -1.79
CA THR A 227 -16.15 11.38 -2.10
C THR A 227 -15.98 11.64 -3.60
N ILE A 228 -15.01 12.50 -3.97
CA ILE A 228 -14.60 12.69 -5.37
C ILE A 228 -14.22 11.34 -6.03
N MET A 229 -13.60 10.44 -5.27
CA MET A 229 -13.27 9.10 -5.74
C MET A 229 -14.53 8.29 -6.05
N ALA A 230 -15.62 8.46 -5.31
CA ALA A 230 -16.89 7.80 -5.58
C ALA A 230 -17.47 8.18 -6.93
N LYS A 231 -17.30 9.44 -7.38
CA LYS A 231 -17.72 9.88 -8.71
C LYS A 231 -16.99 9.09 -9.81
N TYR A 232 -15.65 9.07 -9.76
CA TYR A 232 -14.86 8.29 -10.71
C TYR A 232 -15.22 6.80 -10.66
N MET A 233 -15.45 6.26 -9.46
CA MET A 233 -15.84 4.88 -9.25
C MET A 233 -17.18 4.57 -9.91
N HIS A 234 -18.18 5.44 -9.73
CA HIS A 234 -19.51 5.27 -10.30
C HIS A 234 -19.48 5.29 -11.82
N GLU A 235 -18.78 6.27 -12.41
CA GLU A 235 -18.59 6.38 -13.86
C GLU A 235 -17.90 5.15 -14.45
N THR A 236 -16.87 4.64 -13.77
CA THR A 236 -16.11 3.46 -14.22
C THR A 236 -16.93 2.18 -14.05
N CYS A 237 -17.57 1.97 -12.89
CA CYS A 237 -18.37 0.78 -12.62
C CYS A 237 -19.59 0.66 -13.53
N ARG A 238 -20.18 1.78 -13.99
CA ARG A 238 -21.29 1.75 -14.95
C ARG A 238 -20.89 1.07 -16.26
N LYS A 239 -19.62 1.15 -16.66
CA LYS A 239 -19.12 0.47 -17.87
C LYS A 239 -19.14 -1.06 -17.74
N LEU A 240 -19.26 -1.61 -16.53
CA LEU A 240 -19.45 -3.05 -16.35
C LEU A 240 -20.77 -3.54 -16.95
N GLU A 241 -21.77 -2.66 -17.10
CA GLU A 241 -23.07 -2.96 -17.72
C GLU A 241 -22.97 -3.16 -19.25
N MET A 242 -21.83 -2.80 -19.86
CA MET A 242 -21.57 -3.05 -21.28
C MET A 242 -21.27 -4.52 -21.59
N PHE A 243 -21.05 -5.35 -20.57
CA PHE A 243 -20.74 -6.75 -20.70
C PHE A 243 -21.96 -7.60 -20.33
N ALA A 244 -22.18 -8.71 -21.05
CA ALA A 244 -23.23 -9.67 -20.70
C ALA A 244 -23.06 -10.21 -19.27
N LEU A 245 -21.82 -10.50 -18.85
CA LEU A 245 -21.47 -10.85 -17.47
C LEU A 245 -20.10 -10.24 -17.13
N ALA A 246 -20.07 -9.36 -16.14
CA ALA A 246 -18.83 -8.81 -15.60
C ALA A 246 -18.81 -8.83 -14.07
N ASP A 247 -17.64 -9.11 -13.50
CA ASP A 247 -17.39 -8.99 -12.07
C ASP A 247 -15.96 -8.50 -11.83
N VAL A 248 -15.73 -7.85 -10.70
CA VAL A 248 -14.41 -7.37 -10.27
C VAL A 248 -14.07 -8.02 -8.94
N LYS A 249 -12.99 -8.80 -8.92
CA LYS A 249 -12.57 -9.58 -7.76
C LYS A 249 -11.17 -9.24 -7.30
N TRP A 250 -10.97 -9.45 -6.00
CA TRP A 250 -9.63 -9.44 -5.44
C TRP A 250 -8.90 -10.72 -5.83
N THR A 251 -7.61 -10.60 -6.12
CA THR A 251 -6.69 -11.71 -6.34
C THR A 251 -5.41 -11.48 -5.54
N PRO A 252 -4.76 -12.52 -4.99
CA PRO A 252 -3.47 -12.34 -4.32
C PRO A 252 -2.41 -11.78 -5.27
N LYS A 253 -1.52 -10.92 -4.78
CA LYS A 253 -0.41 -10.34 -5.56
C LYS A 253 0.43 -11.38 -6.33
N ASN A 254 0.62 -12.58 -5.75
CA ASN A 254 1.30 -13.69 -6.41
C ASN A 254 0.59 -14.19 -7.69
N SER A 255 -0.73 -14.09 -7.74
CA SER A 255 -1.54 -14.42 -8.93
C SER A 255 -1.56 -13.30 -9.96
N ASN A 256 -1.21 -12.07 -9.56
CA ASN A 256 -1.20 -10.87 -10.41
C ASN A 256 0.19 -10.45 -10.93
N ARG A 257 1.23 -11.26 -10.71
CA ARG A 257 2.64 -10.92 -10.99
C ARG A 257 2.93 -10.31 -12.36
N LEU A 258 2.20 -10.70 -13.40
CA LEU A 258 2.47 -10.19 -14.74
C LEU A 258 1.96 -8.76 -14.94
N ALA A 259 0.81 -8.41 -14.36
CA ALA A 259 0.33 -7.04 -14.38
C ALA A 259 1.22 -6.14 -13.50
N ASP A 260 1.57 -6.61 -12.29
CA ASP A 260 2.54 -5.97 -11.38
C ASP A 260 3.92 -5.75 -12.01
N PHE A 261 4.39 -6.70 -12.82
CA PHE A 261 5.65 -6.56 -13.53
C PHE A 261 5.54 -5.49 -14.62
N ILE A 262 4.48 -5.52 -15.43
CA ILE A 262 4.34 -4.63 -16.58
C ILE A 262 4.07 -3.18 -16.16
N CYS A 263 3.32 -2.95 -15.08
CA CYS A 263 3.02 -1.60 -14.61
C CYS A 263 4.26 -0.83 -14.11
N LYS A 264 5.38 -1.53 -13.85
CA LYS A 264 6.67 -0.95 -13.39
C LYS A 264 7.57 -0.44 -14.52
N PHE A 265 7.24 -0.70 -15.79
CA PHE A 265 8.06 -0.27 -16.93
C PHE A 265 7.62 1.13 -17.41
N PHE A 266 8.08 2.18 -16.72
CA PHE A 266 7.93 3.59 -17.14
C PHE A 266 8.97 4.53 -16.50
#